data_AF-A0A559KCR6-F1
#
_entry.id   AF-A0A559KCR6-F1
#
_cell.length_a   1.000
_cell.length_b   1.000
_cell.length_c   1.000
_cell.angle_alpha   90.00
_cell.angle_beta   90.00
_cell.angle_gamma   90.00
#
_symmetry.space_group_name_H-M   'P 1'
#
loop_
_entity.id
_entity.type
_entity.pdbx_description
1 polymer ?
#
loop_
_entity_poly.entity_id
_entity_poly.type
_entity_poly.pdbx_seq_one_letter_code
_entity_poly.pdbx_strand_id
1 'polypeptide(L)'
;MTNLALQEKFIEDQSFRDQYIVKTEVMNKVKLLSLLPDGESMTVQMVADYYEVNKTAIDQVLHRHKDEFKSDGVKKVTSKSEGFDILSKALNPNQFIVKLIPRRSILRIGMLLRDSEIAKQVRTYLLNVEESASKEQRSKAMDHHLVTWTPKEELILLDCYYSTINNGGTLGEAAQKASEKINHTKAACLNKYNNSLKTIITDEKFFETVEQNKKLRGRKKNHLQLVTVEETASSVESVYIDNGMLEQIHNSQTIVIDDLFKKNSNLLDDVFKLKDDNTMLRLRVNELESDKTMADFITMDKDRLIEQVNEKNQQLSEEVEKWKKKYAESKKKLSSIEDMITGRSQAKKKQVESKENKGMQYTIKDGVPVFK
;
A
#
# COMPACT_ATOMS: atom_id res chain seq x y z
N MET A 1 9.39 -8.24 -34.21
CA MET A 1 8.55 -9.45 -34.10
C MET A 1 7.13 -8.99 -33.84
N THR A 2 6.16 -9.43 -34.63
CA THR A 2 4.76 -9.05 -34.43
C THR A 2 4.27 -9.55 -33.06
N ASN A 3 3.36 -8.81 -32.42
CA ASN A 3 2.78 -9.15 -31.11
C ASN A 3 2.21 -10.60 -31.12
N LEU A 4 1.73 -11.06 -32.28
CA LEU A 4 1.25 -12.42 -32.53
C LEU A 4 2.31 -13.52 -32.27
N ALA A 5 3.55 -13.35 -32.74
CA ALA A 5 4.61 -14.34 -32.55
C ALA A 5 5.09 -14.42 -31.08
N LEU A 6 4.96 -13.33 -30.33
CA LEU A 6 5.23 -13.30 -28.89
C LEU A 6 4.10 -13.96 -28.09
N GLN A 7 2.88 -13.94 -28.59
CA GLN A 7 1.75 -14.61 -27.93
C GLN A 7 1.83 -16.14 -28.00
N GLU A 8 2.47 -16.69 -29.04
CA GLU A 8 2.72 -18.13 -29.17
C GLU A 8 3.76 -18.62 -28.16
N LYS A 9 4.73 -17.78 -27.79
CA LYS A 9 5.72 -18.12 -26.74
C LYS A 9 5.08 -18.44 -25.40
N PHE A 10 3.95 -17.82 -25.05
CA PHE A 10 3.23 -18.18 -23.82
C PHE A 10 2.73 -19.63 -23.81
N ILE A 11 2.47 -20.22 -24.98
CA ILE A 11 2.01 -21.61 -25.09
C ILE A 11 3.22 -22.55 -25.04
N GLU A 12 4.30 -22.19 -25.72
CA GLU A 12 5.46 -23.08 -25.93
C GLU A 12 6.44 -23.10 -24.76
N ASP A 13 6.76 -21.96 -24.15
CA ASP A 13 7.81 -21.84 -23.15
C ASP A 13 7.26 -21.60 -21.74
N GLN A 14 7.56 -22.53 -20.84
CA GLN A 14 7.21 -22.44 -19.42
C GLN A 14 7.95 -21.29 -18.72
N SER A 15 9.23 -21.10 -19.04
CA SER A 15 10.09 -20.08 -18.41
C SER A 15 9.55 -18.68 -18.71
N PHE A 16 9.02 -18.50 -19.92
CA PHE A 16 8.36 -17.27 -20.32
C PHE A 16 7.09 -17.03 -19.50
N ARG A 17 6.22 -18.04 -19.31
CA ARG A 17 5.01 -17.91 -18.47
C ARG A 17 5.34 -17.51 -17.03
N ASP A 18 6.39 -18.09 -16.46
CA ASP A 18 6.76 -17.87 -15.06
C ASP A 18 7.14 -16.41 -14.76
N GLN A 19 7.62 -15.66 -15.75
CA GLN A 19 7.93 -14.24 -15.60
C GLN A 19 6.66 -13.38 -15.37
N TYR A 20 5.50 -13.81 -15.88
CA TYR A 20 4.26 -13.03 -15.85
C TYR A 20 3.24 -13.54 -14.84
N ILE A 21 3.49 -14.70 -14.21
CA ILE A 21 2.54 -15.36 -13.30
C ILE A 21 2.11 -14.49 -12.10
N VAL A 22 2.94 -13.51 -11.73
CA VAL A 22 2.68 -12.59 -10.62
C VAL A 22 1.62 -11.55 -10.97
N LYS A 23 1.44 -11.21 -12.26
CA LYS A 23 0.55 -10.14 -12.75
C LYS A 23 -0.92 -10.56 -12.81
N THR A 24 -1.47 -11.06 -11.71
CA THR A 24 -2.86 -11.58 -11.65
C THR A 24 -3.94 -10.50 -11.81
N GLU A 25 -3.58 -9.22 -11.70
CA GLU A 25 -4.49 -8.08 -11.88
C GLU A 25 -4.98 -7.93 -13.32
N VAL A 26 -4.21 -8.41 -14.29
CA VAL A 26 -4.53 -8.29 -15.73
C VAL A 26 -5.87 -8.91 -16.07
N MET A 27 -6.22 -10.03 -15.43
CA MET A 27 -7.49 -10.70 -15.67
C MET A 27 -8.68 -9.78 -15.38
N ASN A 28 -8.65 -9.05 -14.27
CA ASN A 28 -9.72 -8.11 -13.88
C ASN A 28 -9.88 -6.93 -14.85
N LYS A 29 -8.83 -6.59 -15.62
CA LYS A 29 -8.88 -5.54 -16.64
C LYS A 29 -9.56 -6.00 -17.93
N VAL A 30 -9.48 -7.30 -18.24
CA VAL A 30 -10.11 -7.89 -19.43
C VAL A 30 -11.57 -8.26 -19.15
N LYS A 31 -11.81 -9.01 -18.06
CA LYS A 31 -13.15 -9.44 -17.64
C LYS A 31 -13.14 -9.58 -16.12
N LEU A 32 -14.22 -9.18 -15.46
CA LEU A 32 -14.31 -9.23 -14.00
C LEU A 32 -14.23 -10.69 -13.51
N LEU A 33 -13.30 -10.98 -12.60
CA LEU A 33 -13.21 -12.31 -11.97
C LEU A 33 -14.30 -12.45 -10.91
N SER A 34 -15.13 -13.49 -11.06
CA SER A 34 -16.06 -13.94 -10.04
C SER A 34 -15.37 -14.99 -9.18
N LEU A 35 -15.03 -14.65 -7.94
CA LEU A 35 -14.34 -15.55 -7.02
C LEU A 35 -15.36 -16.28 -6.12
N LEU A 36 -14.93 -17.39 -5.53
CA LEU A 36 -15.69 -18.09 -4.50
C LEU A 36 -15.78 -17.24 -3.21
N PRO A 37 -16.63 -17.62 -2.24
CA PRO A 37 -16.75 -16.92 -0.96
C PRO A 37 -15.44 -16.82 -0.17
N ASP A 38 -14.42 -17.61 -0.53
CA ASP A 38 -13.06 -17.53 0.02
C ASP A 38 -12.27 -16.30 -0.47
N GLY A 39 -12.73 -15.63 -1.54
CA GLY A 39 -12.09 -14.45 -2.11
C GLY A 39 -10.81 -14.72 -2.91
N GLU A 40 -10.40 -15.98 -3.08
CA GLU A 40 -9.08 -16.33 -3.63
C GLU A 40 -9.13 -17.31 -4.78
N SER A 41 -10.16 -18.15 -4.86
CA SER A 41 -10.18 -19.27 -5.80
C SER A 41 -11.45 -19.35 -6.64
N MET A 42 -11.38 -20.10 -7.74
CA MET A 42 -12.51 -20.42 -8.60
C MET A 42 -12.61 -21.93 -8.82
N THR A 43 -13.80 -22.41 -9.12
CA THR A 43 -14.00 -23.79 -9.58
C THR A 43 -13.61 -23.94 -11.05
N VAL A 44 -13.37 -25.18 -11.48
CA VAL A 44 -13.13 -25.51 -12.91
C VAL A 44 -14.25 -24.97 -13.81
N GLN A 45 -15.51 -25.04 -13.36
CA GLN A 45 -16.65 -24.56 -14.14
C GLN A 45 -16.59 -23.04 -14.30
N MET A 46 -16.37 -22.31 -13.20
CA MET A 46 -16.30 -20.86 -13.23
C MET A 46 -15.12 -20.36 -14.09
N VAL A 47 -13.98 -21.08 -14.10
CA VAL A 47 -12.85 -20.76 -14.98
C VAL A 47 -13.19 -21.01 -16.45
N ALA A 48 -13.92 -22.09 -16.75
CA ALA A 48 -14.40 -22.38 -18.10
C ALA A 48 -15.34 -21.28 -18.61
N ASP A 49 -16.27 -20.83 -17.75
CA ASP A 49 -17.21 -19.74 -18.05
C ASP A 49 -16.47 -18.39 -18.21
N TYR A 50 -15.42 -18.16 -17.41
CA TYR A 50 -14.59 -16.96 -17.52
C TYR A 50 -13.92 -16.87 -18.89
N TYR A 51 -13.26 -17.95 -19.33
CA TYR A 51 -12.54 -18.00 -20.62
C TYR A 51 -13.42 -18.37 -21.82
N GLU A 52 -14.71 -18.62 -21.61
CA GLU A 52 -15.67 -19.00 -22.67
C GLU A 52 -15.24 -20.27 -23.42
N VAL A 53 -14.80 -21.26 -22.66
CA VAL A 53 -14.37 -22.57 -23.19
C VAL A 53 -15.11 -23.70 -22.51
N ASN A 54 -15.08 -24.89 -23.13
CA ASN A 54 -15.65 -26.07 -22.52
C ASN A 54 -14.86 -26.47 -21.27
N LYS A 55 -15.57 -26.95 -20.24
CA LYS A 55 -14.96 -27.48 -19.00
C LYS A 55 -13.89 -28.55 -19.29
N THR A 56 -14.13 -29.39 -20.31
CA THR A 56 -13.20 -30.43 -20.75
C THR A 56 -11.86 -29.86 -21.22
N ALA A 57 -11.85 -28.67 -21.85
CA ALA A 57 -10.62 -28.01 -22.27
C ALA A 57 -9.79 -27.59 -21.06
N ILE A 58 -10.43 -27.03 -20.02
CA ILE A 58 -9.75 -26.67 -18.77
C ILE A 58 -9.18 -27.91 -18.07
N ASP A 59 -9.96 -28.99 -17.99
CA ASP A 59 -9.49 -30.24 -17.39
C ASP A 59 -8.28 -30.84 -18.15
N GLN A 60 -8.25 -30.74 -19.48
CA GLN A 60 -7.11 -31.16 -20.29
C GLN A 60 -5.87 -30.30 -20.04
N VAL A 61 -6.02 -28.98 -19.95
CA VAL A 61 -4.92 -28.06 -19.65
C VAL A 61 -4.33 -28.38 -18.27
N LEU A 62 -5.19 -28.53 -17.26
CA LEU A 62 -4.79 -28.91 -15.91
C LEU A 62 -4.08 -30.28 -15.86
N HIS A 63 -4.45 -31.21 -16.74
CA HIS A 63 -3.83 -32.53 -16.83
C HIS A 63 -2.46 -32.48 -17.51
N ARG A 64 -2.33 -31.77 -18.63
CA ARG A 64 -1.09 -31.67 -19.42
C ARG A 64 0.02 -30.91 -18.67
N HIS A 65 -0.35 -29.89 -17.89
CA HIS A 65 0.60 -29.03 -17.16
C HIS A 65 0.49 -29.22 -15.63
N LYS A 66 0.27 -30.46 -15.20
CA LYS A 66 -0.04 -30.77 -13.79
C LYS A 66 1.02 -30.27 -12.81
N ASP A 67 2.29 -30.31 -13.18
CA ASP A 67 3.39 -29.91 -12.31
C ASP A 67 3.40 -28.40 -12.07
N GLU A 68 3.21 -27.60 -13.12
CA GLU A 68 3.07 -26.12 -13.04
C GLU A 68 1.89 -25.73 -12.14
N PHE A 69 0.75 -26.41 -12.29
CA PHE A 69 -0.44 -26.12 -11.47
C PHE A 69 -0.32 -26.58 -10.03
N LYS A 70 0.48 -27.61 -9.76
CA LYS A 70 0.80 -28.01 -8.39
C LYS A 70 1.63 -26.95 -7.69
N SER A 71 2.63 -26.39 -8.36
CA SER A 71 3.44 -25.28 -7.81
C SER A 71 2.64 -23.99 -7.62
N ASP A 72 1.66 -23.73 -8.48
CA ASP A 72 0.82 -22.54 -8.37
C ASP A 72 -0.26 -22.65 -7.27
N GLY A 73 -0.43 -23.83 -6.65
CA GLY A 73 -1.32 -24.03 -5.50
C GLY A 73 -2.71 -24.59 -5.82
N VAL A 74 -2.92 -25.24 -6.97
CA VAL A 74 -4.18 -25.94 -7.25
C VAL A 74 -4.38 -27.08 -6.25
N LYS A 75 -5.51 -27.06 -5.53
CA LYS A 75 -5.84 -28.06 -4.50
C LYS A 75 -7.18 -28.72 -4.77
N LYS A 76 -7.29 -29.98 -4.36
CA LYS A 76 -8.56 -30.72 -4.35
C LYS A 76 -9.13 -30.71 -2.95
N VAL A 77 -10.32 -30.16 -2.80
CA VAL A 77 -11.08 -30.09 -1.55
C VAL A 77 -12.19 -31.13 -1.63
N THR A 78 -12.36 -31.90 -0.55
CA THR A 78 -13.36 -32.97 -0.44
C THR A 78 -14.34 -32.60 0.65
N SER A 79 -15.53 -33.22 0.68
CA SER A 79 -16.52 -32.98 1.74
C SER A 79 -16.03 -33.14 3.18
N LYS A 80 -14.89 -33.80 3.39
CA LYS A 80 -14.28 -34.01 4.72
C LYS A 80 -13.25 -32.96 5.13
N SER A 81 -12.88 -32.03 4.25
CA SER A 81 -11.87 -31.00 4.57
C SER A 81 -12.50 -29.76 5.20
N GLU A 82 -11.80 -29.17 6.16
CA GLU A 82 -12.17 -27.92 6.82
C GLU A 82 -12.45 -26.80 5.78
N GLY A 83 -13.54 -26.06 5.96
CA GLY A 83 -13.96 -24.99 5.04
C GLY A 83 -14.86 -25.42 3.88
N PHE A 84 -15.10 -26.72 3.67
CA PHE A 84 -16.03 -27.20 2.64
C PHE A 84 -17.47 -26.71 2.85
N ASP A 85 -17.92 -26.50 4.10
CA ASP A 85 -19.28 -26.05 4.42
C ASP A 85 -19.60 -24.62 3.95
N ILE A 86 -18.58 -23.78 3.82
CA ILE A 86 -18.72 -22.42 3.29
C ILE A 86 -18.77 -22.49 1.76
N LEU A 87 -17.92 -23.32 1.17
CA LEU A 87 -17.85 -23.53 -0.27
C LEU A 87 -19.11 -24.23 -0.81
N SER A 88 -19.66 -25.21 -0.09
CA SER A 88 -20.81 -26.01 -0.50
C SER A 88 -22.07 -25.17 -0.74
N LYS A 89 -22.20 -24.02 -0.07
CA LYS A 89 -23.28 -23.05 -0.28
C LYS A 89 -23.25 -22.39 -1.65
N ALA A 90 -22.07 -22.26 -2.27
CA ALA A 90 -21.88 -21.68 -3.60
C ALA A 90 -21.75 -22.75 -4.70
N LEU A 91 -21.87 -24.03 -4.35
CA LEU A 91 -21.66 -25.17 -5.23
C LEU A 91 -22.96 -25.95 -5.43
N ASN A 92 -22.99 -26.82 -6.44
CA ASN A 92 -24.13 -27.71 -6.66
C ASN A 92 -24.26 -28.73 -5.51
N PRO A 93 -25.50 -29.04 -5.05
CA PRO A 93 -25.74 -29.85 -3.85
C PRO A 93 -25.22 -31.31 -3.92
N ASN A 94 -24.86 -31.81 -5.11
CA ASN A 94 -24.30 -33.15 -5.33
C ASN A 94 -22.78 -33.16 -5.61
N GLN A 95 -22.08 -32.03 -5.43
CA GLN A 95 -20.66 -31.93 -5.75
C GLN A 95 -19.78 -32.11 -4.51
N PHE A 96 -19.36 -33.36 -4.25
CA PHE A 96 -18.57 -33.73 -3.07
C PHE A 96 -17.05 -33.52 -3.19
N ILE A 97 -16.56 -33.23 -4.40
CA ILE A 97 -15.15 -32.98 -4.69
C ILE A 97 -15.03 -31.76 -5.61
N VAL A 98 -14.22 -30.79 -5.20
CA VAL A 98 -13.98 -29.55 -5.95
C VAL A 98 -12.49 -29.30 -6.08
N LYS A 99 -12.06 -28.98 -7.31
CA LYS A 99 -10.73 -28.40 -7.53
C LYS A 99 -10.83 -26.90 -7.34
N LEU A 100 -10.09 -26.36 -6.38
CA LEU A 100 -9.91 -24.93 -6.17
C LEU A 100 -8.72 -24.46 -7.00
N ILE A 101 -8.97 -23.49 -7.87
CA ILE A 101 -7.99 -22.91 -8.78
C ILE A 101 -7.71 -21.48 -8.29
N PRO A 102 -6.52 -21.20 -7.71
CA PRO A 102 -6.17 -19.87 -7.23
C PRO A 102 -5.90 -18.92 -8.40
N ARG A 103 -5.97 -17.60 -8.15
CA ARG A 103 -5.78 -16.55 -9.18
C ARG A 103 -4.56 -16.74 -10.09
N ARG A 104 -3.43 -17.19 -9.53
CA ARG A 104 -2.20 -17.46 -10.31
C ARG A 104 -2.41 -18.55 -11.36
N SER A 105 -3.03 -19.65 -10.96
CA SER A 105 -3.36 -20.76 -11.86
C SER A 105 -4.39 -20.37 -12.91
N ILE A 106 -5.36 -19.52 -12.58
CA ILE A 106 -6.33 -19.00 -13.56
C ILE A 106 -5.59 -18.23 -14.65
N LEU A 107 -4.65 -17.35 -14.28
CA LEU A 107 -3.85 -16.61 -15.25
C LEU A 107 -3.04 -17.56 -16.15
N ARG A 108 -2.39 -18.58 -15.57
CA ARG A 108 -1.62 -19.57 -16.34
C ARG A 108 -2.48 -20.34 -17.34
N ILE A 109 -3.71 -20.69 -16.96
CA ILE A 109 -4.69 -21.27 -17.89
C ILE A 109 -4.93 -20.32 -19.06
N GLY A 110 -5.13 -19.03 -18.80
CA GLY A 110 -5.27 -18.01 -19.85
C GLY A 110 -4.03 -17.84 -20.74
N MET A 111 -2.83 -18.11 -20.24
CA MET A 111 -1.61 -18.10 -21.06
C MET A 111 -1.50 -19.34 -21.98
N LEU A 112 -2.08 -20.47 -21.56
CA LEU A 112 -2.02 -21.75 -22.28
C LEU A 112 -3.15 -21.96 -23.28
N LEU A 113 -4.30 -21.28 -23.09
CA LEU A 113 -5.46 -21.41 -23.97
C LEU A 113 -5.21 -20.72 -25.32
N ARG A 114 -5.17 -21.52 -26.38
CA ARG A 114 -4.92 -21.06 -27.75
C ARG A 114 -6.12 -20.32 -28.36
N ASP A 115 -7.30 -20.91 -28.25
CA ASP A 115 -8.46 -20.54 -29.06
C ASP A 115 -9.49 -19.66 -28.33
N SER A 116 -9.30 -19.40 -27.03
CA SER A 116 -10.17 -18.49 -26.27
C SER A 116 -9.88 -17.04 -26.62
N GLU A 117 -10.90 -16.28 -27.02
CA GLU A 117 -10.76 -14.84 -27.31
C GLU A 117 -10.36 -14.04 -26.08
N ILE A 118 -10.89 -14.40 -24.91
CA ILE A 118 -10.53 -13.77 -23.63
C ILE A 118 -9.07 -14.09 -23.29
N ALA A 119 -8.62 -15.32 -23.52
CA ALA A 119 -7.22 -15.70 -23.33
C ALA A 119 -6.26 -14.93 -24.26
N LYS A 120 -6.64 -14.72 -25.52
CA LYS A 120 -5.89 -13.88 -26.47
C LYS A 120 -5.78 -12.44 -25.98
N GLN A 121 -6.87 -11.87 -25.47
CA GLN A 121 -6.88 -10.52 -24.90
C GLN A 121 -5.98 -10.41 -23.66
N VAL A 122 -6.04 -11.40 -22.75
CA VAL A 122 -5.16 -11.46 -21.58
C VAL A 122 -3.68 -11.49 -22.00
N ARG A 123 -3.30 -12.34 -22.96
CA ARG A 123 -1.92 -12.39 -23.48
C ARG A 123 -1.50 -11.09 -24.14
N THR A 124 -2.39 -10.46 -24.91
CA THR A 124 -2.15 -9.15 -25.54
C THR A 124 -1.90 -8.08 -24.48
N TYR A 125 -2.72 -8.04 -23.43
CA TYR A 125 -2.59 -7.06 -22.36
C TYR A 125 -1.29 -7.26 -21.58
N LEU A 126 -0.92 -8.50 -21.27
CA LEU A 126 0.35 -8.81 -20.59
C LEU A 126 1.57 -8.24 -21.34
N LEU A 127 1.59 -8.42 -22.67
CA LEU A 127 2.65 -7.90 -23.53
C LEU A 127 2.62 -6.38 -23.63
N ASN A 128 1.44 -5.77 -23.76
CA ASN A 128 1.30 -4.32 -23.87
C ASN A 128 1.72 -3.59 -22.58
N VAL A 129 1.39 -4.15 -21.41
CA VAL A 129 1.81 -3.61 -20.11
C VAL A 129 3.32 -3.66 -19.98
N GLU A 130 3.95 -4.75 -20.39
CA GLU A 130 5.40 -4.86 -20.35
C GLU A 130 6.09 -3.93 -21.34
N GLU A 131 5.58 -3.81 -22.57
CA GLU A 131 6.14 -2.90 -23.56
C GLU A 131 6.05 -1.44 -23.08
N SER A 132 4.93 -1.07 -22.44
CA SER A 132 4.73 0.26 -21.87
C SER A 132 5.66 0.51 -20.68
N ALA A 133 5.79 -0.45 -19.77
CA ALA A 133 6.73 -0.37 -18.65
C ALA A 133 8.19 -0.27 -19.14
N SER A 134 8.57 -1.00 -20.19
CA SER A 134 9.91 -0.91 -20.78
C SER A 134 10.15 0.43 -21.46
N LYS A 135 9.17 0.99 -22.17
CA LYS A 135 9.25 2.35 -22.74
C LYS A 135 9.41 3.40 -21.66
N GLU A 136 8.66 3.28 -20.57
CA GLU A 136 8.73 4.20 -19.43
C GLU A 136 10.05 4.07 -18.65
N GLN A 137 10.56 2.85 -18.48
CA GLN A 137 11.89 2.61 -17.91
C GLN A 137 13.00 3.14 -18.82
N ARG A 138 12.86 3.02 -20.14
CA ARG A 138 13.80 3.61 -21.11
C ARG A 138 13.74 5.14 -21.09
N SER A 139 12.56 5.75 -21.04
CA SER A 139 12.46 7.21 -20.91
C SER A 139 13.08 7.67 -19.59
N LYS A 140 12.78 7.00 -18.48
CA LYS A 140 13.38 7.28 -17.17
C LYS A 140 14.89 7.07 -17.13
N ALA A 141 15.43 6.06 -17.81
CA ALA A 141 16.87 5.81 -17.91
C ALA A 141 17.58 6.83 -18.83
N MET A 142 16.93 7.25 -19.92
CA MET A 142 17.41 8.35 -20.76
C MET A 142 17.40 9.69 -20.01
N ASP A 143 16.42 9.90 -19.14
CA ASP A 143 16.37 11.06 -18.24
C ASP A 143 17.46 10.94 -17.15
N HIS A 144 17.70 9.77 -16.58
CA HIS A 144 18.64 9.59 -15.46
C HIS A 144 20.12 9.69 -15.86
N HIS A 145 20.49 9.40 -17.11
CA HIS A 145 21.89 9.50 -17.58
C HIS A 145 22.29 10.94 -18.02
N LEU A 146 21.35 11.90 -18.00
CA LEU A 146 21.53 13.27 -18.52
C LEU A 146 21.04 14.40 -17.58
N VAL A 147 20.47 14.11 -16.40
CA VAL A 147 19.76 15.13 -15.60
C VAL A 147 20.52 15.70 -14.39
N THR A 148 21.67 15.17 -13.99
CA THR A 148 22.50 15.88 -13.00
C THR A 148 23.34 16.96 -13.69
N TRP A 149 22.66 18.04 -14.10
CA TRP A 149 23.33 19.30 -14.45
C TRP A 149 24.11 19.76 -13.23
N THR A 150 25.43 19.79 -13.34
CA THR A 150 26.24 20.36 -12.27
C THR A 150 26.11 21.88 -12.30
N PRO A 151 26.18 22.57 -11.16
CA PRO A 151 26.17 24.04 -11.11
C PRO A 151 27.22 24.68 -12.03
N LYS A 152 28.35 23.98 -12.24
CA LYS A 152 29.42 24.39 -13.18
C LYS A 152 28.97 24.33 -14.64
N GLU A 153 28.25 23.28 -15.03
CA GLU A 153 27.69 23.14 -16.38
C GLU A 153 26.59 24.17 -16.66
N GLU A 154 25.78 24.52 -15.65
CA GLU A 154 24.77 25.57 -15.76
C GLU A 154 25.41 26.95 -15.97
N LEU A 155 26.52 27.24 -15.28
CA LEU A 155 27.27 28.49 -15.43
C LEU A 155 27.90 28.59 -16.83
N ILE A 156 28.50 27.51 -17.32
CA ILE A 156 29.09 27.43 -18.67
C ILE A 156 27.99 27.62 -19.74
N LEU A 157 26.82 27.02 -19.54
CA LEU A 157 25.67 27.20 -20.42
C LEU A 157 25.24 28.67 -20.46
N LEU A 158 25.16 29.33 -19.30
CA LEU A 158 24.75 30.72 -19.20
C LEU A 158 25.76 31.68 -19.87
N ASP A 159 27.05 31.51 -19.61
CA ASP A 159 28.14 32.29 -20.23
C ASP A 159 28.15 32.17 -21.77
N CYS A 160 27.95 30.94 -22.28
CA CYS A 160 27.84 30.71 -23.72
C CYS A 160 26.63 31.43 -24.33
N TYR A 161 25.51 31.52 -23.60
CA TYR A 161 24.33 32.24 -24.07
C TYR A 161 24.55 33.76 -24.08
N TYR A 162 25.08 34.35 -23.01
CA TYR A 162 25.36 35.79 -22.97
C TYR A 162 26.40 36.22 -23.99
N SER A 163 27.53 35.51 -24.10
CA SER A 163 28.59 35.83 -25.06
C SER A 163 28.11 35.75 -26.50
N THR A 164 27.29 34.76 -26.85
CA THR A 164 26.82 34.60 -28.23
C THR A 164 25.72 35.58 -28.59
N ILE A 165 24.84 35.90 -27.66
CA ILE A 165 23.73 36.84 -27.91
C ILE A 165 24.24 38.28 -28.00
N ASN A 166 25.18 38.68 -27.13
CA ASN A 166 25.83 39.98 -27.20
C ASN A 166 26.64 40.15 -28.50
N ASN A 167 27.18 39.06 -29.04
CA ASN A 167 27.88 39.04 -30.33
C ASN A 167 26.94 38.90 -31.54
N GLY A 168 25.62 39.04 -31.37
CA GLY A 168 24.66 39.03 -32.48
C GLY A 168 24.20 37.63 -32.94
N GLY A 169 24.55 36.58 -32.21
CA GLY A 169 24.23 35.18 -32.52
C GLY A 169 22.81 34.75 -32.11
N THR A 170 22.41 33.56 -32.57
CA THR A 170 21.11 32.97 -32.22
C THR A 170 21.17 32.06 -31.00
N LEU A 171 20.04 31.89 -30.30
CA LEU A 171 19.88 30.90 -29.22
C LEU A 171 20.28 29.47 -29.65
N GLY A 172 20.11 29.13 -30.94
CA GLY A 172 20.52 27.83 -31.47
C GLY A 172 22.04 27.70 -31.66
N GLU A 173 22.73 28.79 -31.98
CA GLU A 173 24.20 28.84 -32.06
C GLU A 173 24.81 28.85 -30.65
N ALA A 174 24.15 29.52 -29.70
CA ALA A 174 24.47 29.49 -28.27
C ALA A 174 24.42 28.08 -27.69
N ALA A 175 23.31 27.37 -27.93
CA ALA A 175 23.13 25.99 -27.50
C ALA A 175 24.13 25.02 -28.12
N GLN A 176 24.56 25.29 -29.35
CA GLN A 176 25.56 24.47 -30.03
C GLN A 176 26.95 24.67 -29.43
N LYS A 177 27.37 25.93 -29.22
CA LYS A 177 28.63 26.24 -28.53
C LYS A 177 28.66 25.74 -27.09
N ALA A 178 27.52 25.78 -26.40
CA ALA A 178 27.40 25.18 -25.07
C ALA A 178 27.58 23.66 -25.15
N SER A 179 26.86 22.98 -26.04
CA SER A 179 26.94 21.53 -26.28
C SER A 179 28.32 21.03 -26.70
N GLU A 180 29.17 21.89 -27.26
CA GLU A 180 30.57 21.57 -27.56
C GLU A 180 31.47 21.63 -26.30
N LYS A 181 31.10 22.46 -25.32
CA LYS A 181 31.84 22.65 -24.06
C LYS A 181 31.35 21.77 -22.91
N ILE A 182 30.08 21.37 -22.95
CA ILE A 182 29.47 20.46 -21.97
C ILE A 182 29.07 19.18 -22.68
N ASN A 183 29.23 18.01 -22.04
CA ASN A 183 28.88 16.71 -22.62
C ASN A 183 27.35 16.48 -22.70
N HIS A 184 26.59 17.51 -23.04
CA HIS A 184 25.14 17.47 -23.25
C HIS A 184 24.81 17.76 -24.71
N THR A 185 23.67 17.24 -25.17
CA THR A 185 23.21 17.50 -26.53
C THR A 185 22.69 18.93 -26.68
N LYS A 186 22.76 19.47 -27.91
CA LYS A 186 22.17 20.78 -28.27
C LYS A 186 20.70 20.91 -27.85
N ALA A 187 19.92 19.84 -27.95
CA ALA A 187 18.52 19.80 -27.55
C ALA A 187 18.36 19.90 -26.03
N ALA A 188 19.21 19.22 -25.25
CA ALA A 188 19.22 19.30 -23.79
C ALA A 188 19.54 20.73 -23.31
N CYS A 189 20.51 21.39 -23.95
CA CYS A 189 20.87 22.79 -23.67
C CYS A 189 19.69 23.76 -23.89
N LEU A 190 18.97 23.61 -25.01
CA LEU A 190 17.79 24.42 -25.32
C LEU A 190 16.63 24.16 -24.36
N ASN A 191 16.38 22.90 -24.00
CA ASN A 191 15.32 22.54 -23.07
C ASN A 191 15.61 23.08 -21.66
N LYS A 192 16.86 22.97 -21.20
CA LYS A 192 17.29 23.56 -19.92
C LYS A 192 17.16 25.08 -19.91
N TYR A 193 17.49 25.74 -21.03
CA TYR A 193 17.28 27.17 -21.18
C TYR A 193 15.79 27.54 -21.05
N ASN A 194 14.90 26.86 -21.78
CA ASN A 194 13.47 27.18 -21.77
C ASN A 194 12.77 26.88 -20.43
N ASN A 195 13.17 25.81 -19.75
CA ASN A 195 12.48 25.32 -18.55
C ASN A 195 13.06 25.85 -17.25
N SER A 196 14.35 26.26 -17.21
CA SER A 196 15.03 26.65 -15.97
C SER A 196 15.75 27.98 -16.08
N LEU A 197 16.54 28.24 -17.14
CA LEU A 197 17.33 29.48 -17.20
C LEU A 197 16.50 30.71 -17.61
N LYS A 198 15.43 30.52 -18.40
CA LYS A 198 14.52 31.62 -18.80
C LYS A 198 13.88 32.31 -17.59
N THR A 199 13.69 31.59 -16.49
CA THR A 199 13.16 32.13 -15.23
C THR A 199 14.24 32.74 -14.33
N ILE A 200 15.51 32.39 -14.52
CA ILE A 200 16.65 32.87 -13.73
C ILE A 200 17.27 34.12 -14.37
N ILE A 201 17.24 34.22 -15.70
CA ILE A 201 17.70 35.40 -16.44
C ILE A 201 16.66 36.51 -16.28
N THR A 202 16.92 37.48 -15.41
CA THR A 202 16.06 38.66 -15.16
C THR A 202 16.45 39.88 -16.00
N ASP A 203 17.47 39.74 -16.85
CA ASP A 203 18.07 40.86 -17.56
C ASP A 203 17.24 41.21 -18.81
N GLU A 204 16.43 42.27 -18.73
CA GLU A 204 15.49 42.67 -19.80
C GLU A 204 16.22 42.96 -21.13
N LYS A 205 17.43 43.54 -21.03
CA LYS A 205 18.32 43.82 -22.18
C LYS A 205 18.71 42.57 -22.96
N PHE A 206 18.82 41.42 -22.29
CA PHE A 206 19.17 40.15 -22.94
C PHE A 206 18.04 39.69 -23.87
N PHE A 207 16.79 39.77 -23.44
CA PHE A 207 15.64 39.39 -24.25
C PHE A 207 15.41 40.35 -25.42
N GLU A 208 15.61 41.66 -25.20
CA GLU A 208 15.57 42.66 -26.27
C GLU A 208 16.63 42.36 -27.35
N THR A 209 17.86 42.04 -26.94
CA THR A 209 18.96 41.70 -27.86
C THR A 209 18.67 40.43 -28.66
N VAL A 210 18.08 39.40 -28.04
CA VAL A 210 17.62 38.19 -28.73
C VAL A 210 16.57 38.51 -29.79
N GLU A 211 15.63 39.39 -29.47
CA GLU A 211 14.56 39.79 -30.41
C GLU A 211 15.12 40.64 -31.56
N GLN A 212 16.04 41.56 -31.27
CA GLN A 212 16.76 42.36 -32.26
C GLN A 212 17.58 41.45 -33.22
N ASN A 213 18.30 40.46 -32.69
CA ASN A 213 19.07 39.51 -33.50
C ASN A 213 18.17 38.67 -34.43
N LYS A 214 16.97 38.29 -33.96
CA LYS A 214 15.95 37.63 -34.80
C LYS A 214 15.47 38.55 -35.93
N LYS A 215 15.18 39.82 -35.64
CA LYS A 215 14.74 40.83 -36.64
C LYS A 215 15.83 41.12 -37.67
N LEU A 216 17.09 41.21 -37.26
CA LEU A 216 18.24 41.45 -38.15
C LEU A 216 18.48 40.29 -39.14
N ARG A 217 18.29 39.02 -38.71
CA ARG A 217 18.37 37.86 -39.61
C ARG A 217 17.18 37.75 -40.57
N GLY A 218 15.98 38.16 -40.14
CA GLY A 218 14.83 38.31 -41.02
C GLY A 218 15.09 39.31 -42.16
N ARG A 219 15.85 40.37 -41.88
CA ARG A 219 16.29 41.35 -42.89
C ARG A 219 17.43 40.83 -43.79
N LYS A 220 18.43 40.12 -43.25
CA LYS A 220 19.53 39.53 -44.04
C LYS A 220 19.06 38.46 -45.05
N LYS A 221 17.98 37.73 -44.78
CA LYS A 221 17.37 36.81 -45.77
C LYS A 221 16.72 37.52 -46.97
N ASN A 222 16.35 38.79 -46.81
CA ASN A 222 15.67 39.58 -47.86
C ASN A 222 16.61 40.54 -48.62
N HIS A 223 17.90 40.58 -48.28
CA HIS A 223 18.86 41.41 -49.00
C HIS A 223 20.21 40.70 -49.09
N LEU A 224 20.29 39.72 -50.00
CA LEU A 224 21.57 39.42 -50.65
C LEU A 224 21.83 40.54 -51.67
N GLN A 225 22.57 41.56 -51.25
CA GLN A 225 23.41 42.32 -52.16
C GLN A 225 24.74 42.59 -51.46
N LEU A 226 25.81 42.13 -52.10
CA LEU A 226 27.19 42.35 -51.72
C LEU A 226 27.47 43.85 -51.57
N VAL A 227 28.06 44.25 -50.45
CA VAL A 227 28.98 45.39 -50.39
C VAL A 227 30.11 45.06 -49.40
N THR A 228 31.31 44.97 -49.94
CA THR A 228 32.60 44.99 -49.22
C THR A 228 32.80 46.36 -48.57
N VAL A 229 33.18 46.41 -47.29
CA VAL A 229 33.79 47.62 -46.70
C VAL A 229 34.92 47.24 -45.75
N GLU A 230 36.04 47.92 -45.97
CA GLU A 230 37.35 47.80 -45.33
C GLU A 230 37.37 48.28 -43.87
N GLU A 231 38.51 47.99 -43.25
CA GLU A 231 39.01 48.34 -41.92
C GLU A 231 38.57 49.71 -41.36
N THR A 232 38.34 49.76 -40.05
CA THR A 232 38.88 50.83 -39.17
C THR A 232 38.88 50.36 -37.71
N ALA A 233 40.08 50.15 -37.17
CA ALA A 233 40.31 50.03 -35.74
C ALA A 233 40.40 51.44 -35.13
N SER A 234 39.65 51.72 -34.06
CA SER A 234 39.95 52.84 -33.17
C SER A 234 39.47 52.57 -31.73
N SER A 235 40.44 52.55 -30.83
CA SER A 235 40.42 52.97 -29.42
C SER A 235 39.27 52.51 -28.49
N VAL A 236 39.57 51.59 -27.58
CA VAL A 236 38.89 51.51 -26.26
C VAL A 236 39.96 51.38 -25.17
N GLU A 237 40.05 52.38 -24.31
CA GLU A 237 40.86 52.35 -23.07
C GLU A 237 40.36 51.26 -22.14
N SER A 238 41.22 50.30 -21.78
CA SER A 238 40.90 49.23 -20.84
C SER A 238 41.12 49.69 -19.39
N VAL A 239 40.05 49.73 -18.61
CA VAL A 239 40.10 49.88 -17.14
C VAL A 239 40.76 48.62 -16.55
N TYR A 240 41.91 48.78 -15.90
CA TYR A 240 42.66 47.69 -15.27
C TYR A 240 41.94 47.27 -13.98
N ILE A 241 41.16 46.19 -14.04
CA ILE A 241 40.55 45.59 -12.83
C ILE A 241 41.62 44.71 -12.16
N ASP A 242 41.88 44.97 -10.88
CA ASP A 242 42.86 44.23 -10.08
C ASP A 242 42.43 42.77 -9.90
N ASN A 243 43.00 41.89 -10.74
CA ASN A 243 42.71 40.47 -10.81
C ASN A 243 42.92 39.75 -9.47
N GLY A 244 43.75 40.29 -8.57
CA GLY A 244 44.01 39.70 -7.24
C GLY A 244 42.80 39.80 -6.30
N MET A 245 42.07 40.90 -6.32
CA MET A 245 40.82 41.03 -5.54
C MET A 245 39.72 40.12 -6.08
N LEU A 246 39.66 39.96 -7.41
CA LEU A 246 38.69 39.08 -8.06
C LEU A 246 38.91 37.60 -7.66
N GLU A 247 40.17 37.18 -7.57
CA GLU A 247 40.56 35.81 -7.19
C GLU A 247 40.27 35.51 -5.70
N GLN A 248 40.48 36.49 -4.81
CA GLN A 248 40.11 36.38 -3.40
C GLN A 248 38.59 36.26 -3.22
N ILE A 249 37.81 37.07 -3.95
CA ILE A 249 36.35 37.00 -3.93
C ILE A 249 35.89 35.62 -4.44
N HIS A 250 36.44 35.15 -5.56
CA HIS A 250 36.10 33.85 -6.13
C HIS A 250 36.42 32.69 -5.16
N ASN A 251 37.57 32.71 -4.49
CA ASN A 251 37.94 31.71 -3.50
C ASN A 251 37.01 31.74 -2.28
N SER A 252 36.67 32.92 -1.77
CA SER A 252 35.72 33.04 -0.65
C SER A 252 34.31 32.55 -1.02
N GLN A 253 33.84 32.86 -2.23
CA GLN A 253 32.56 32.36 -2.75
C GLN A 253 32.57 30.84 -2.92
N THR A 254 33.68 30.26 -3.40
CA THR A 254 33.80 28.81 -3.57
C THR A 254 33.70 28.07 -2.23
N ILE A 255 34.35 28.57 -1.18
CA ILE A 255 34.28 27.98 0.17
C ILE A 255 32.85 28.03 0.72
N VAL A 256 32.16 29.17 0.58
CA VAL A 256 30.77 29.31 1.04
C VAL A 256 29.84 28.37 0.28
N ILE A 257 30.03 28.24 -1.03
CA ILE A 257 29.27 27.33 -1.89
C ILE A 257 29.46 25.87 -1.46
N ASP A 258 30.70 25.45 -1.18
CA ASP A 258 31.00 24.09 -0.71
C ASP A 258 30.37 23.79 0.66
N ASP A 259 30.38 24.75 1.59
CA ASP A 259 29.73 24.62 2.89
C ASP A 259 28.19 24.55 2.76
N LEU A 260 27.60 25.32 1.85
CA LEU A 260 26.18 25.24 1.54
C LEU A 260 25.83 23.89 0.92
N PHE A 261 26.67 23.34 0.04
CA PHE A 261 26.46 22.00 -0.53
C PHE A 261 26.52 20.90 0.52
N LYS A 262 27.50 20.95 1.44
CA LYS A 262 27.57 20.00 2.56
C LYS A 262 26.32 20.06 3.45
N LYS A 263 25.87 21.28 3.79
CA LYS A 263 24.63 21.46 4.57
C LYS A 263 23.40 20.91 3.84
N ASN A 264 23.28 21.18 2.55
CA ASN A 264 22.17 20.66 1.75
C ASN A 264 22.19 19.13 1.64
N SER A 265 23.36 18.51 1.52
CA SER A 265 23.50 17.05 1.53
C SER A 265 23.05 16.47 2.88
N ASN A 266 23.49 17.05 3.99
CA ASN A 266 23.08 16.58 5.33
C ASN A 266 21.57 16.73 5.55
N LEU A 267 20.98 17.86 5.13
CA LEU A 267 19.54 18.07 5.20
C LEU A 267 18.77 17.04 4.36
N LEU A 268 19.30 16.67 3.19
CA LEU A 268 18.70 15.65 2.34
C LEU A 268 18.69 14.29 3.06
N ASP A 269 19.80 13.91 3.69
CA ASP A 269 19.92 12.67 4.45
C ASP A 269 18.97 12.64 5.65
N ASP A 270 18.81 13.76 6.36
CA ASP A 270 17.85 13.88 7.46
C ASP A 270 16.40 13.77 6.97
N VAL A 271 16.06 14.35 5.82
CA VAL A 271 14.75 14.20 5.20
C VAL A 271 14.48 12.73 4.83
N PHE A 272 15.47 12.00 4.33
CA PHE A 272 15.34 10.57 4.05
C PHE A 272 15.09 9.76 5.33
N LYS A 273 15.88 9.98 6.39
CA LYS A 273 15.67 9.32 7.69
C LYS A 273 14.29 9.61 8.27
N LEU A 274 13.88 10.88 8.29
CA LEU A 274 12.56 11.28 8.79
C LEU A 274 11.42 10.66 7.97
N LYS A 275 11.60 10.49 6.67
CA LYS A 275 10.63 9.83 5.81
C LYS A 275 10.51 8.36 6.18
N ASP A 276 11.63 7.66 6.33
CA ASP A 276 11.65 6.25 6.73
C ASP A 276 11.01 6.06 8.12
N ASP A 277 11.36 6.90 9.09
CA ASP A 277 10.76 6.89 10.43
C ASP A 277 9.24 7.11 10.37
N ASN A 278 8.76 8.03 9.52
CA ASN A 278 7.33 8.27 9.34
C ASN A 278 6.62 7.04 8.74
N THR A 279 7.26 6.33 7.80
CA THR A 279 6.70 5.08 7.27
C THR A 279 6.60 4.00 8.34
N MET A 280 7.62 3.87 9.19
CA MET A 280 7.62 2.90 10.30
C MET A 280 6.57 3.25 11.36
N LEU A 281 6.43 4.53 11.70
CA LEU A 281 5.40 5.00 12.63
C LEU A 281 3.99 4.73 12.10
N ARG A 282 3.74 4.93 10.80
CA ARG A 282 2.44 4.60 10.20
C ARG A 282 2.13 3.11 10.26
N LEU A 283 3.11 2.26 9.98
CA LEU A 283 2.95 0.80 10.14
C LEU A 283 2.62 0.44 11.58
N ARG A 284 3.33 1.05 12.54
CA ARG A 284 3.08 0.81 13.98
C ARG A 284 1.70 1.26 14.42
N VAL A 285 1.21 2.39 13.91
CA VAL A 285 -0.16 2.87 14.18
C VAL A 285 -1.18 1.88 13.65
N ASN A 286 -1.02 1.39 12.42
CA ASN A 286 -1.93 0.38 11.85
C ASN A 286 -1.94 -0.93 12.65
N GLU A 287 -0.78 -1.39 13.13
CA GLU A 287 -0.70 -2.56 14.02
C GLU A 287 -1.47 -2.34 15.32
N LEU A 288 -1.27 -1.19 15.98
CA LEU A 288 -1.96 -0.85 17.22
C LEU A 288 -3.48 -0.68 17.02
N GLU A 289 -3.91 -0.18 15.86
CA GLU A 289 -5.33 -0.13 15.51
C GLU A 289 -5.91 -1.54 15.35
N SER A 290 -5.20 -2.45 14.68
CA SER A 290 -5.58 -3.87 14.60
C SER A 290 -5.67 -4.51 15.99
N ASP A 291 -4.68 -4.29 16.86
CA ASP A 291 -4.67 -4.83 18.22
C ASP A 291 -5.84 -4.28 19.06
N LYS A 292 -6.15 -2.98 18.91
CA LYS A 292 -7.30 -2.36 19.58
C LYS A 292 -8.61 -2.98 19.12
N THR A 293 -8.81 -3.17 17.81
CA THR A 293 -10.04 -3.80 17.29
C THR A 293 -10.21 -5.23 17.79
N MET A 294 -9.13 -6.01 17.90
CA MET A 294 -9.16 -7.34 18.50
C MET A 294 -9.51 -7.29 19.99
N ALA A 295 -8.96 -6.32 20.73
CA ALA A 295 -9.28 -6.12 22.14
C ALA A 295 -10.76 -5.75 22.36
N ASP A 296 -11.30 -4.86 21.53
CA ASP A 296 -12.71 -4.45 21.56
C ASP A 296 -13.66 -5.64 21.26
N PHE A 297 -13.27 -6.53 20.36
CA PHE A 297 -14.04 -7.76 20.11
C PHE A 297 -14.04 -8.71 21.33
N ILE A 298 -12.90 -8.86 21.99
CA ILE A 298 -12.78 -9.71 23.19
C ILE A 298 -13.58 -9.13 24.36
N THR A 299 -13.60 -7.80 24.54
CA THR A 299 -14.42 -7.17 25.60
C THR A 299 -15.90 -7.34 25.32
N MET A 300 -16.36 -7.17 24.08
CA MET A 300 -17.75 -7.42 23.71
C MET A 300 -18.20 -8.87 24.00
N ASP A 301 -17.34 -9.85 23.72
CA ASP A 301 -17.66 -11.25 24.02
C ASP A 301 -17.71 -11.52 25.54
N LYS A 302 -16.81 -10.89 26.31
CA LYS A 302 -16.84 -10.94 27.79
C LYS A 302 -18.11 -10.30 28.35
N ASP A 303 -18.52 -9.13 27.85
CA ASP A 303 -19.73 -8.45 28.31
C ASP A 303 -20.99 -9.29 28.05
N ARG A 304 -21.05 -9.93 26.88
CA ARG A 304 -22.14 -10.88 26.54
C ARG A 304 -22.17 -12.08 27.50
N LEU A 305 -21.01 -12.63 27.86
CA LEU A 305 -20.92 -13.72 28.82
C LEU A 305 -21.36 -13.28 30.22
N ILE A 306 -20.98 -12.07 30.64
CA ILE A 306 -21.41 -11.49 31.92
C ILE A 306 -22.92 -11.32 31.95
N GLU A 307 -23.53 -10.85 30.86
CA GLU A 307 -24.99 -10.69 30.75
C GLU A 307 -25.71 -12.04 30.91
N GLN A 308 -25.25 -13.08 30.22
CA GLN A 308 -25.79 -14.44 30.36
C GLN A 308 -25.66 -14.99 31.79
N VAL A 309 -24.55 -14.71 32.46
CA VAL A 309 -24.33 -15.14 33.85
C VAL A 309 -25.27 -14.38 34.79
N ASN A 310 -25.46 -13.08 34.58
CA ASN A 310 -26.37 -12.27 35.38
C ASN A 310 -27.83 -12.72 35.23
N GLU A 311 -28.28 -13.03 34.01
CA GLU A 311 -29.62 -13.59 33.77
C GLU A 311 -29.82 -14.92 34.53
N LYS A 312 -28.85 -15.84 34.44
CA LYS A 312 -28.89 -17.11 35.18
C LYS A 312 -28.90 -16.90 36.69
N ASN A 313 -28.11 -15.98 37.20
CA ASN A 313 -28.07 -15.65 38.63
C ASN A 313 -29.41 -15.08 39.11
N GLN A 314 -30.07 -14.25 38.29
CA GLN A 314 -31.39 -13.73 38.59
C GLN A 314 -32.44 -14.84 38.63
N GLN A 315 -32.43 -15.74 37.64
CA GLN A 315 -33.30 -16.92 37.62
C GLN A 315 -33.11 -17.80 38.86
N LEU A 316 -31.84 -18.10 39.22
CA LEU A 316 -31.54 -18.86 40.44
C LEU A 316 -32.05 -18.16 41.70
N SER A 317 -31.88 -16.83 41.79
CA SER A 317 -32.36 -16.05 42.94
C SER A 317 -33.89 -16.16 43.09
N GLU A 318 -34.63 -16.10 41.98
CA GLU A 318 -36.08 -16.27 41.99
C GLU A 318 -36.50 -17.69 42.42
N GLU A 319 -35.77 -18.72 41.96
CA GLU A 319 -36.01 -20.09 42.39
C GLU A 319 -35.74 -20.27 43.88
N VAL A 320 -34.64 -19.73 44.40
CA VAL A 320 -34.31 -19.76 45.82
C VAL A 320 -35.42 -19.12 46.65
N GLU A 321 -35.97 -17.98 46.24
CA GLU A 321 -37.10 -17.34 46.93
C GLU A 321 -38.38 -18.19 46.88
N LYS A 322 -38.67 -18.84 45.74
CA LYS A 322 -39.79 -19.79 45.64
C LYS A 322 -39.59 -20.98 46.60
N TRP A 323 -38.39 -21.55 46.66
CA TRP A 323 -38.06 -22.65 47.57
C TRP A 323 -38.12 -22.24 49.04
N LYS A 324 -37.66 -21.03 49.40
CA LYS A 324 -37.81 -20.48 50.75
C LYS A 324 -39.27 -20.37 51.15
N LYS A 325 -40.15 -19.88 50.27
CA LYS A 325 -41.60 -19.82 50.52
C LYS A 325 -42.19 -21.22 50.74
N LYS A 326 -41.90 -22.17 49.84
CA LYS A 326 -42.34 -23.57 49.99
C LYS A 326 -41.82 -24.23 51.27
N TYR A 327 -40.57 -23.96 51.65
CA TYR A 327 -39.99 -24.45 52.90
C TYR A 327 -40.70 -23.84 54.11
N ALA A 328 -40.97 -22.54 54.11
CA ALA A 328 -41.73 -21.87 55.17
C ALA A 328 -43.16 -22.44 55.31
N GLU A 329 -43.84 -22.71 54.21
CA GLU A 329 -45.16 -23.37 54.19
C GLU A 329 -45.09 -24.80 54.75
N SER A 330 -44.11 -25.59 54.30
CA SER A 330 -43.92 -26.96 54.76
C SER A 330 -43.55 -27.01 56.24
N LYS A 331 -42.73 -26.06 56.71
CA LYS A 331 -42.38 -25.87 58.12
C LYS A 331 -43.59 -25.52 58.97
N LYS A 332 -44.48 -24.64 58.48
CA LYS A 332 -45.77 -24.35 59.15
C LYS A 332 -46.65 -25.59 59.25
N LYS A 333 -46.77 -26.37 58.16
CA LYS A 333 -47.53 -27.62 58.15
C LYS A 333 -46.95 -28.64 59.13
N LEU A 334 -45.62 -28.78 59.18
CA LEU A 334 -44.93 -29.63 60.16
C LEU A 334 -45.21 -29.18 61.59
N SER A 335 -45.11 -27.89 61.91
CA SER A 335 -45.48 -27.36 63.23
C SER A 335 -46.95 -27.65 63.58
N SER A 336 -47.89 -27.49 62.65
CA SER A 336 -49.29 -27.84 62.89
C SER A 336 -49.49 -29.35 63.13
N ILE A 337 -48.74 -30.20 62.42
CA ILE A 337 -48.77 -31.65 62.63
C ILE A 337 -48.13 -32.01 63.97
N GLU A 338 -47.01 -31.38 64.35
CA GLU A 338 -46.37 -31.53 65.67
C GLU A 338 -47.33 -31.10 66.80
N ASP A 339 -48.05 -29.99 66.63
CA ASP A 339 -49.08 -29.53 67.57
C ASP A 339 -50.25 -30.53 67.67
N MET A 340 -50.59 -31.20 66.57
CA MET A 340 -51.62 -32.25 66.54
C MET A 340 -51.15 -33.57 67.17
N ILE A 341 -49.90 -33.98 66.94
CA ILE A 341 -49.29 -35.19 67.51
C ILE A 341 -49.03 -35.03 69.01
N THR A 342 -48.57 -33.85 69.42
CA THR A 342 -48.38 -33.54 70.85
C THR A 342 -49.71 -33.39 71.59
N GLY A 343 -50.80 -33.14 70.86
CA GLY A 343 -52.19 -33.25 71.31
C GLY A 343 -52.57 -32.23 72.38
N ARG A 344 -53.79 -31.67 72.28
CA ARG A 344 -54.60 -31.14 73.41
C ARG A 344 -53.84 -30.98 74.74
N SER A 345 -53.02 -29.93 74.86
CA SER A 345 -52.37 -29.60 76.14
C SER A 345 -51.77 -28.19 76.12
N GLN A 346 -52.59 -27.18 75.82
CA GLN A 346 -52.31 -25.85 76.39
C GLN A 346 -52.55 -25.81 77.91
N ALA A 347 -52.99 -26.92 78.52
CA ALA A 347 -53.25 -27.03 79.97
C ALA A 347 -52.07 -27.56 80.82
N LYS A 348 -50.95 -28.06 80.26
CA LYS A 348 -49.80 -28.54 81.08
C LYS A 348 -48.48 -27.76 80.96
N LYS A 349 -48.32 -26.79 80.06
CA LYS A 349 -47.06 -26.00 80.00
C LYS A 349 -46.83 -25.07 81.19
N LYS A 350 -47.87 -24.70 81.96
CA LYS A 350 -47.73 -23.87 83.18
C LYS A 350 -47.22 -24.62 84.43
N GLN A 351 -47.06 -25.94 84.41
CA GLN A 351 -46.53 -26.69 85.57
C GLN A 351 -45.11 -27.24 85.40
N VAL A 352 -44.48 -27.06 84.23
CA VAL A 352 -43.08 -27.49 84.02
C VAL A 352 -42.10 -26.30 84.01
N GLU A 353 -42.57 -25.08 83.73
CA GLU A 353 -41.74 -23.86 83.81
C GLU A 353 -41.31 -23.46 85.24
N SER A 354 -41.75 -24.15 86.29
CA SER A 354 -41.34 -23.86 87.68
C SER A 354 -40.30 -24.84 88.25
N LYS A 355 -39.78 -25.80 87.48
CA LYS A 355 -38.75 -26.74 88.00
C LYS A 355 -37.46 -26.89 87.19
N GLU A 356 -37.33 -26.30 86.01
CA GLU A 356 -36.06 -26.32 85.27
C GLU A 356 -35.60 -24.90 84.91
N ASN A 357 -35.29 -24.09 85.91
CA ASN A 357 -34.36 -22.97 85.74
C ASN A 357 -33.63 -22.64 87.05
N LYS A 358 -32.84 -23.61 87.50
CA LYS A 358 -31.67 -23.37 88.36
C LYS A 358 -30.48 -24.05 87.70
N GLY A 359 -29.89 -23.37 86.71
CA GLY A 359 -28.71 -23.84 85.99
C GLY A 359 -27.96 -22.68 85.36
N MET A 360 -27.04 -22.11 86.13
CA MET A 360 -25.96 -21.17 85.83
C MET A 360 -26.03 -20.28 84.56
N GLN A 361 -26.11 -18.97 84.78
CA GLN A 361 -25.81 -17.95 83.78
C GLN A 361 -24.28 -17.80 83.63
N TYR A 362 -23.78 -17.88 82.39
CA TYR A 362 -22.40 -17.50 82.07
C TYR A 362 -22.38 -16.41 81.00
N THR A 363 -21.34 -15.58 81.02
CA THR A 363 -21.09 -14.57 79.99
C THR A 363 -19.69 -14.74 79.43
N ILE A 364 -19.56 -14.58 78.11
CA ILE A 364 -18.28 -14.72 77.41
C ILE A 364 -17.60 -13.34 77.36
N LYS A 365 -16.39 -13.25 77.93
CA LYS A 365 -15.45 -12.15 77.70
C LYS A 365 -14.14 -12.74 77.19
N ASP A 366 -13.61 -12.15 76.12
CA ASP A 366 -12.33 -12.51 75.49
C ASP A 366 -12.18 -14.00 75.16
N GLY A 367 -13.25 -14.61 74.64
CA GLY A 367 -13.21 -15.97 74.09
C GLY A 367 -13.18 -17.10 75.13
N VAL A 368 -13.23 -16.81 76.43
CA VAL A 368 -13.34 -17.83 77.49
C VAL A 368 -14.64 -17.61 78.29
N PRO A 369 -15.48 -18.64 78.46
CA PRO A 369 -16.72 -18.51 79.24
C PRO A 369 -16.41 -18.39 80.74
N VAL A 370 -16.86 -17.29 81.36
CA VAL A 370 -16.79 -17.09 82.81
C VAL A 370 -18.21 -17.18 83.38
N PHE A 371 -18.40 -18.12 84.31
CA PHE A 371 -19.66 -18.35 85.03
C PHE A 371 -19.82 -17.27 86.13
N LYS A 372 -21.03 -16.74 86.31
CA LYS A 372 -21.34 -15.85 87.45
C LYS A 372 -21.81 -16.64 88.66
#